data_AF-A0A537GW16-F1
#
_entry.id   AF-A0A537GW16-F1
#
_cell.length_a   1.000
_cell.length_b   1.000
_cell.length_c   1.000
_cell.angle_alpha   90.00
_cell.angle_beta   90.00
_cell.angle_gamma   90.00
#
_symmetry.space_group_name_H-M   'P 1'
#
loop_
_entity.id
_entity.type
_entity.pdbx_description
1 polymer ?
#
loop_
_entity_poly.entity_id
_entity_poly.type
_entity_poly.pdbx_seq_one_letter_code
_entity_poly.pdbx_strand_id
1 'polypeptide(L)'
;MGRDLRQARERCEGSGTCEGGFTVKLSERAKYHPIVTAEVIPDRVVPAHLPLLDGRVDAITIPALRNGERDPSYPSEFRVTPQTRSVASAVIVKKTGFEAVPSLTCRDFRRSDLSLLPGLFKKGLENFLVVFGDPYPNYDLKRYDFKRTEDLIDGIRSVFEGPRPCIGAVTNQYALNREKEITRALSKVDAGADYVVTNSAFDDYYVLDY
;
A
#
# COMPACT_ATOMS: atom_id res chain seq x y z
N MET A 1 27.00 -10.15 -18.38
CA MET A 1 26.03 -11.26 -18.35
C MET A 1 24.64 -10.68 -18.14
N GLY A 2 23.97 -10.25 -19.22
CA GLY A 2 22.72 -9.46 -19.13
C GLY A 2 21.80 -9.74 -20.31
N ARG A 3 21.47 -11.03 -20.54
CA ARG A 3 20.65 -11.47 -21.68
C ARG A 3 19.44 -12.34 -21.33
N ASP A 4 19.08 -12.52 -20.05
CA ASP A 4 17.97 -13.42 -19.70
C ASP A 4 16.59 -12.75 -19.63
N LEU A 5 16.49 -11.46 -19.27
CA LEU A 5 15.18 -10.82 -19.08
C LEU A 5 14.45 -10.46 -20.39
N ARG A 6 15.17 -10.34 -21.51
CA ARG A 6 14.54 -10.09 -22.83
C ARG A 6 13.99 -11.37 -23.46
N GLN A 7 14.65 -12.51 -23.28
CA GLN A 7 14.18 -13.79 -23.81
C GLN A 7 12.90 -14.29 -23.10
N ALA A 8 12.68 -13.91 -21.84
CA ALA A 8 11.43 -14.20 -21.15
C ALA A 8 10.22 -13.44 -21.72
N ARG A 9 10.43 -12.26 -22.33
CA ARG A 9 9.37 -11.48 -22.98
C ARG A 9 9.01 -12.00 -24.38
N GLU A 10 9.99 -12.50 -25.14
CA GLU A 10 9.77 -12.95 -26.52
C GLU A 10 9.17 -14.36 -26.63
N ARG A 11 9.29 -15.21 -25.59
CA ARG A 11 8.66 -16.56 -25.59
C ARG A 11 7.14 -16.55 -25.44
N CYS A 12 6.52 -15.40 -25.19
CA CYS A 12 5.06 -15.26 -25.09
C CYS A 12 4.37 -14.90 -26.41
N GLU A 13 5.09 -14.67 -27.51
CA GLU A 13 4.49 -14.23 -28.79
C GLU A 13 4.05 -15.40 -29.70
N GLY A 14 4.09 -16.66 -29.22
CA GLY A 14 3.89 -17.85 -30.04
C GLY A 14 2.58 -18.63 -29.87
N SER A 15 1.66 -18.24 -28.98
CA SER A 15 0.41 -18.97 -28.77
C SER A 15 -0.70 -18.03 -28.33
N GLY A 16 -1.83 -18.08 -29.02
CA GLY A 16 -2.95 -17.15 -28.90
C GLY A 16 -3.50 -16.96 -27.49
N THR A 17 -4.25 -15.85 -27.36
CA THR A 17 -4.88 -15.27 -26.17
C THR A 17 -3.92 -14.57 -25.21
N CYS A 18 -3.65 -13.27 -25.46
CA CYS A 18 -3.19 -12.35 -24.41
C CYS A 18 -4.41 -11.87 -23.60
N GLU A 19 -4.95 -12.74 -22.75
CA GLU A 19 -5.85 -12.32 -21.66
C GLU A 19 -5.06 -12.21 -20.36
N GLY A 20 -5.01 -11.00 -19.79
CA GLY A 20 -4.78 -10.71 -18.38
C GLY A 20 -3.59 -11.41 -17.71
N GLY A 21 -2.39 -10.86 -17.88
CA GLY A 21 -1.29 -11.16 -16.95
C GLY A 21 -1.73 -10.75 -15.54
N PHE A 22 -2.04 -11.72 -14.69
CA PHE A 22 -2.36 -11.46 -13.29
C PHE A 22 -1.20 -10.67 -12.70
N THR A 23 -1.51 -9.45 -12.30
CA THR A 23 -0.63 -8.71 -11.41
C THR A 23 -0.41 -9.57 -10.16
N VAL A 24 0.81 -9.57 -9.63
CA VAL A 24 1.18 -10.48 -8.55
C VAL A 24 1.26 -9.71 -7.23
N LYS A 25 0.51 -10.18 -6.23
CA LYS A 25 0.60 -9.77 -4.83
C LYS A 25 2.05 -9.74 -4.35
N LEU A 26 2.43 -8.72 -3.58
CA LEU A 26 3.79 -8.60 -3.07
C LEU A 26 4.23 -9.81 -2.24
N SER A 27 3.33 -10.36 -1.40
CA SER A 27 3.62 -11.55 -0.61
C SER A 27 3.88 -12.81 -1.44
N GLU A 28 3.30 -12.91 -2.65
CA GLU A 28 3.58 -14.02 -3.56
C GLU A 28 4.90 -13.81 -4.31
N ARG A 29 5.20 -12.57 -4.73
CA ARG A 29 6.49 -12.24 -5.38
C ARG A 29 7.67 -12.45 -4.45
N ALA A 30 7.51 -12.14 -3.16
CA ALA A 30 8.54 -12.29 -2.14
C ALA A 30 9.06 -13.73 -1.97
N LYS A 31 8.31 -14.73 -2.43
CA LYS A 31 8.74 -16.14 -2.43
C LYS A 31 9.85 -16.43 -3.45
N TYR A 32 10.00 -15.58 -4.47
CA TYR A 32 10.90 -15.83 -5.60
C TYR A 32 12.12 -14.92 -5.61
N HIS A 33 12.03 -13.72 -5.03
CA HIS A 33 13.15 -12.80 -4.90
C HIS A 33 12.90 -11.74 -3.81
N PRO A 34 13.95 -11.05 -3.33
CA PRO A 34 13.80 -9.88 -2.45
C PRO A 34 12.97 -8.79 -3.12
N ILE A 35 11.99 -8.25 -2.40
CA ILE A 35 11.11 -7.18 -2.88
C ILE A 35 11.72 -5.82 -2.58
N VAL A 36 11.81 -4.98 -3.60
CA VAL A 36 12.23 -3.58 -3.47
C VAL A 36 11.05 -2.68 -3.76
N THR A 37 10.70 -1.80 -2.82
CA THR A 37 9.65 -0.79 -3.03
C THR A 37 10.22 0.61 -2.92
N ALA A 38 9.59 1.57 -3.58
CA ALA A 38 9.87 3.00 -3.38
C ALA A 38 8.62 3.71 -2.88
N GLU A 39 8.77 4.56 -1.87
CA GLU A 39 7.70 5.44 -1.44
C GLU A 39 7.71 6.73 -2.27
N VAL A 40 6.58 7.07 -2.90
CA VAL A 40 6.42 8.29 -3.69
C VAL A 40 5.26 9.10 -3.12
N ILE A 41 5.58 10.32 -2.71
CA ILE A 41 4.60 11.31 -2.23
C ILE A 41 3.48 11.48 -3.27
N PRO A 42 2.19 11.38 -2.89
CA PRO A 42 1.07 11.45 -3.82
C PRO A 42 1.13 12.65 -4.78
N ASP A 43 1.43 13.83 -4.23
CA ASP A 43 1.48 15.11 -4.94
C ASP A 43 2.68 15.20 -5.92
N ARG A 44 3.56 14.20 -5.92
CA ARG A 44 4.74 14.09 -6.80
C ARG A 44 4.65 12.93 -7.79
N VAL A 45 3.50 12.27 -7.88
CA VAL A 45 3.26 11.24 -8.91
C VAL A 45 3.07 11.93 -10.27
N VAL A 46 4.16 12.00 -11.02
CA VAL A 46 4.18 12.49 -12.40
C VAL A 46 4.42 11.29 -13.32
N PRO A 47 3.42 10.82 -14.11
CA PRO A 47 3.55 9.63 -14.94
C PRO A 47 4.78 9.59 -15.83
N ALA A 48 5.17 10.74 -16.39
CA ALA A 48 6.35 10.86 -17.25
C ALA A 48 7.69 10.57 -16.52
N HIS A 49 7.72 10.66 -15.19
CA HIS A 49 8.93 10.40 -14.39
C HIS A 49 9.00 8.96 -13.86
N LEU A 50 7.88 8.23 -13.82
CA LEU A 50 7.82 6.85 -13.31
C LEU A 50 8.74 5.87 -14.05
N PRO A 51 9.00 6.00 -15.38
CA PRO A 51 9.97 5.13 -16.06
C PRO A 51 11.39 5.15 -15.47
N LEU A 52 11.76 6.16 -14.67
CA LEU A 52 13.04 6.17 -13.95
C LEU A 52 13.17 5.02 -12.92
N LEU A 53 12.03 4.45 -12.49
CA LEU A 53 11.96 3.35 -11.54
C LEU A 53 11.85 1.98 -12.22
N ASP A 54 11.74 1.93 -13.55
CA ASP A 54 11.56 0.67 -14.28
C ASP A 54 12.76 -0.27 -14.07
N GLY A 55 12.46 -1.53 -13.72
CA GLY A 55 13.45 -2.54 -13.35
C GLY A 55 14.22 -2.28 -12.04
N ARG A 56 13.89 -1.23 -11.27
CA ARG A 56 14.54 -0.90 -9.98
C ARG A 56 13.67 -1.21 -8.77
N VAL A 57 12.36 -1.19 -8.95
CA VAL A 57 11.38 -1.42 -7.88
C VAL A 57 10.31 -2.39 -8.38
N ASP A 58 9.79 -3.19 -7.45
CA ASP A 58 8.69 -4.11 -7.68
C ASP A 58 7.34 -3.44 -7.52
N ALA A 59 7.26 -2.43 -6.65
CA ALA A 59 6.08 -1.63 -6.43
C ALA A 59 6.41 -0.24 -5.89
N ILE A 60 5.45 0.66 -6.04
CA ILE A 60 5.49 2.02 -5.54
C ILE A 60 4.46 2.15 -4.43
N THR A 61 4.91 2.50 -3.22
CA THR A 61 4.05 2.81 -2.09
C THR A 61 3.65 4.28 -2.15
N ILE A 62 2.36 4.56 -1.98
CA ILE A 62 1.82 5.91 -2.03
C ILE A 62 1.21 6.25 -0.65
N PRO A 63 1.88 7.06 0.18
CA PRO A 63 1.45 7.36 1.53
C PRO A 63 0.28 8.34 1.58
N ALA A 64 -0.69 8.10 2.46
CA ALA A 64 -1.76 9.06 2.76
C ALA A 64 -1.27 10.16 3.72
N LEU A 65 -0.37 11.02 3.22
CA LEU A 65 0.34 12.02 4.01
C LEU A 65 -0.59 13.05 4.64
N ARG A 66 -0.23 13.48 5.86
CA ARG A 66 -0.92 14.55 6.58
C ARG A 66 -0.53 15.93 6.02
N ASN A 67 -0.81 16.18 4.73
CA ASN A 67 -0.59 17.46 4.08
C ASN A 67 -1.81 18.41 4.19
N GLY A 68 -2.81 18.03 5.00
CA GLY A 68 -4.06 18.80 5.20
C GLY A 68 -5.01 18.76 3.99
N GLU A 69 -6.25 19.23 4.15
CA GLU A 69 -7.25 19.30 3.06
C GLU A 69 -7.01 20.48 2.08
N ARG A 70 -5.99 21.31 2.32
CA ARG A 70 -5.71 22.55 1.55
C ARG A 70 -4.47 22.43 0.68
N ASP A 71 -4.46 21.43 -0.18
CA ASP A 71 -3.45 21.33 -1.23
C ASP A 71 -3.83 22.28 -2.38
N PRO A 72 -3.00 23.28 -2.72
CA PRO A 72 -3.30 24.22 -3.80
C PRO A 72 -3.36 23.54 -5.18
N SER A 73 -2.85 22.31 -5.30
CA SER A 73 -2.89 21.50 -6.53
C SER A 73 -4.27 20.90 -6.81
N TYR A 74 -5.19 20.92 -5.84
CA TYR A 74 -6.56 20.42 -5.98
C TYR A 74 -7.59 21.55 -5.79
N PRO A 75 -8.66 21.61 -6.61
CA PRO A 75 -9.70 22.63 -6.45
C PRO A 75 -10.32 22.57 -5.05
N SER A 76 -10.49 23.74 -4.40
CA SER A 76 -11.08 23.84 -3.05
C SER A 76 -12.50 23.29 -2.93
N GLU A 77 -13.17 23.12 -4.08
CA GLU A 77 -14.53 22.59 -4.22
C GLU A 77 -14.57 21.06 -4.10
N PHE A 78 -13.44 20.40 -4.36
CA PHE A 78 -13.26 18.98 -4.08
C PHE A 78 -12.66 18.81 -2.70
N ARG A 79 -13.41 18.18 -1.79
CA ARG A 79 -12.85 17.78 -0.50
C ARG A 79 -11.93 16.57 -0.71
N VAL A 80 -10.67 16.85 -1.00
CA VAL A 80 -9.66 15.79 -1.22
C VAL A 80 -8.99 15.45 0.11
N THR A 81 -9.31 14.27 0.65
CA THR A 81 -8.65 13.74 1.84
C THR A 81 -7.27 13.17 1.47
N PRO A 82 -6.32 13.07 2.43
CA PRO A 82 -5.10 12.28 2.23
C PRO A 82 -5.36 10.86 1.70
N GLN A 83 -6.44 10.23 2.18
CA GLN A 83 -6.86 8.90 1.73
C GLN A 83 -7.23 8.87 0.25
N THR A 84 -8.07 9.81 -0.18
CA THR A 84 -8.50 9.89 -1.58
C THR A 84 -7.31 10.21 -2.49
N ARG A 85 -6.35 11.06 -2.05
CA ARG A 85 -5.11 11.33 -2.81
C ARG A 85 -4.25 10.09 -3.01
N SER A 86 -4.01 9.34 -1.93
CA SER A 86 -3.24 8.10 -1.97
C SER A 86 -3.83 7.12 -2.99
N VAL A 87 -5.13 6.86 -2.90
CA VAL A 87 -5.83 5.93 -3.81
C VAL A 87 -5.85 6.45 -5.25
N ALA A 88 -6.15 7.74 -5.47
CA ALA A 88 -6.18 8.32 -6.82
C ALA A 88 -4.80 8.27 -7.49
N SER A 89 -3.75 8.59 -6.75
CA SER A 89 -2.36 8.52 -7.21
C SER A 89 -1.94 7.08 -7.51
N ALA A 90 -2.35 6.11 -6.70
CA ALA A 90 -2.13 4.70 -6.98
C ALA A 90 -2.81 4.24 -8.28
N VAL A 91 -4.03 4.71 -8.57
CA VAL A 91 -4.68 4.44 -9.86
C VAL A 91 -3.87 5.02 -11.02
N ILE A 92 -3.30 6.22 -10.87
CA ILE A 92 -2.43 6.83 -11.88
C ILE A 92 -1.16 6.00 -12.09
N VAL A 93 -0.47 5.62 -11.00
CA VAL A 93 0.72 4.75 -11.06
C VAL A 93 0.37 3.43 -11.75
N LYS A 94 -0.74 2.79 -11.37
CA LYS A 94 -1.16 1.51 -11.93
C LYS A 94 -1.39 1.58 -13.45
N LYS A 95 -1.95 2.68 -13.95
CA LYS A 95 -2.13 2.90 -15.40
C LYS A 95 -0.83 2.97 -16.19
N THR A 96 0.31 3.22 -15.53
CA THR A 96 1.63 3.21 -16.16
C THR A 96 2.30 1.83 -16.20
N GLY A 97 1.64 0.80 -15.66
CA GLY A 97 2.15 -0.57 -15.62
C GLY A 97 2.95 -0.92 -14.36
N PHE A 98 3.22 0.05 -13.49
CA PHE A 98 3.82 -0.19 -12.18
C PHE A 98 2.82 -0.76 -11.19
N GLU A 99 3.32 -1.56 -10.25
CA GLU A 99 2.51 -1.95 -9.10
C GLU A 99 2.41 -0.83 -8.08
N ALA A 100 1.20 -0.61 -7.57
CA ALA A 100 0.90 0.50 -6.68
C ALA A 100 0.35 0.00 -5.35
N VAL A 101 0.88 0.54 -4.25
CA VAL A 101 0.48 0.21 -2.88
C VAL A 101 0.00 1.50 -2.19
N PRO A 102 -1.27 1.91 -2.38
CA PRO A 102 -1.81 3.03 -1.63
C PRO A 102 -1.92 2.68 -0.15
N SER A 103 -1.60 3.64 0.71
CA SER A 103 -1.92 3.50 2.13
C SER A 103 -3.41 3.68 2.39
N LEU A 104 -3.97 2.83 3.24
CA LEU A 104 -5.29 2.98 3.84
C LEU A 104 -5.13 3.32 5.32
N THR A 105 -5.69 4.44 5.77
CA THR A 105 -5.49 4.95 7.13
C THR A 105 -6.73 4.78 8.00
N CYS A 106 -6.56 4.35 9.25
CA CYS A 106 -7.67 4.37 10.23
C CYS A 106 -8.25 5.78 10.42
N ARG A 107 -7.42 6.82 10.29
CA ARG A 107 -7.81 8.23 10.39
C ARG A 107 -8.88 8.67 9.41
N ASP A 108 -8.65 8.38 8.14
CA ASP A 108 -9.45 8.94 7.06
C ASP A 108 -10.44 7.93 6.46
N PHE A 109 -10.14 6.62 6.53
CA PHE A 109 -10.95 5.57 5.91
C PHE A 109 -12.23 5.30 6.72
N ARG A 110 -13.38 5.23 6.02
CA ARG A 110 -14.70 4.98 6.61
C ARG A 110 -15.20 3.59 6.30
N ARG A 111 -16.15 3.09 7.10
CA ARG A 111 -16.81 1.80 6.81
C ARG A 111 -17.51 1.80 5.46
N SER A 112 -18.07 2.94 5.04
CA SER A 112 -18.67 3.09 3.72
C SER A 112 -17.67 2.88 2.58
N ASP A 113 -16.41 3.26 2.79
CA ASP A 113 -15.35 3.20 1.77
C ASP A 113 -14.90 1.76 1.48
N LEU A 114 -15.20 0.80 2.38
CA LEU A 114 -14.92 -0.62 2.16
C LEU A 114 -15.57 -1.13 0.87
N SER A 115 -16.76 -0.61 0.52
CA SER A 115 -17.48 -0.97 -0.70
C SER A 115 -16.72 -0.62 -2.00
N LEU A 116 -15.74 0.29 -1.93
CA LEU A 116 -14.91 0.70 -3.07
C LEU A 116 -13.81 -0.33 -3.37
N LEU A 117 -13.35 -1.08 -2.37
CA LEU A 117 -12.17 -1.93 -2.46
C LEU A 117 -12.29 -3.05 -3.51
N PRO A 118 -13.42 -3.78 -3.63
CA PRO A 118 -13.57 -4.77 -4.70
C PRO A 118 -13.50 -4.15 -6.10
N GLY A 119 -13.99 -2.91 -6.27
CA GLY A 119 -13.89 -2.17 -7.52
C GLY A 119 -12.46 -1.72 -7.85
N LEU A 120 -11.69 -1.32 -6.84
CA LEU A 120 -10.27 -0.98 -7.00
C LEU A 120 -9.42 -2.22 -7.29
N PHE A 121 -9.71 -3.33 -6.61
CA PHE A 121 -9.07 -4.63 -6.85
C PHE A 121 -9.29 -5.12 -8.29
N LYS A 122 -10.52 -5.04 -8.81
CA LYS A 122 -10.81 -5.34 -10.23
C LYS A 122 -10.09 -4.43 -11.23
N LYS A 123 -9.65 -3.24 -10.80
CA LYS A 123 -8.82 -2.32 -11.59
C LYS A 123 -7.32 -2.58 -11.42
N GLY A 124 -6.94 -3.64 -10.72
CA GLY A 124 -5.56 -4.08 -10.54
C GLY A 124 -4.85 -3.44 -9.34
N LEU A 125 -5.54 -2.73 -8.44
CA LEU A 125 -4.97 -2.34 -7.14
C LEU A 125 -5.10 -3.51 -6.16
N GLU A 126 -4.11 -4.39 -6.18
CA GLU A 126 -4.12 -5.65 -5.46
C GLU A 126 -3.29 -5.63 -4.18
N ASN A 127 -2.62 -4.51 -3.88
CA ASN A 127 -1.75 -4.34 -2.74
C ASN A 127 -2.15 -3.07 -1.96
N PHE A 128 -2.33 -3.18 -0.65
CA PHE A 128 -2.64 -2.05 0.24
C PHE A 128 -1.68 -2.01 1.42
N LEU A 129 -1.35 -0.82 1.92
CA LEU A 129 -0.60 -0.66 3.17
C LEU A 129 -1.50 -0.05 4.24
N VAL A 130 -1.86 -0.82 5.26
CA VAL A 130 -2.71 -0.35 6.36
C VAL A 130 -1.86 0.33 7.42
N VAL A 131 -2.20 1.58 7.71
CA VAL A 131 -1.55 2.38 8.75
C VAL A 131 -2.60 3.05 9.65
N PHE A 132 -2.21 3.46 10.84
CA PHE A 132 -3.14 4.22 11.69
C PHE A 132 -3.42 5.62 11.10
N GLY A 133 -2.37 6.26 10.58
CA GLY A 133 -2.39 7.63 10.08
C GLY A 133 -2.19 8.65 11.20
N ASP A 134 -1.38 9.68 10.94
CA ASP A 134 -1.07 10.69 11.95
C ASP A 134 -2.31 11.49 12.34
N PRO A 135 -2.64 11.62 13.63
CA PRO A 135 -3.81 12.36 14.07
C PRO A 135 -3.81 13.83 13.59
N TYR A 136 -4.99 14.35 13.23
CA TYR A 136 -5.18 15.78 12.98
C TYR A 136 -5.10 16.60 14.29
N PRO A 137 -4.80 17.90 14.23
CA PRO A 137 -5.02 18.79 15.37
C PRO A 137 -6.47 18.67 15.86
N ASN A 138 -6.69 18.49 17.17
CA ASN A 138 -7.99 18.17 17.81
C ASN A 138 -8.53 16.75 17.54
N TYR A 139 -7.62 15.79 17.40
CA TYR A 139 -7.93 14.37 17.27
C TYR A 139 -8.86 13.85 18.36
N ASP A 140 -9.96 13.22 17.92
CA ASP A 140 -10.87 12.45 18.75
C ASP A 140 -11.06 11.07 18.12
N LEU A 141 -10.44 10.05 18.73
CA LEU A 141 -10.52 8.65 18.30
C LEU A 141 -11.96 8.14 18.21
N LYS A 142 -12.91 8.73 18.95
CA LYS A 142 -14.32 8.33 18.88
C LYS A 142 -14.94 8.61 17.51
N ARG A 143 -14.36 9.53 16.74
CA ARG A 143 -14.81 9.89 15.39
C ARG A 143 -14.25 8.98 14.31
N TYR A 144 -13.36 8.05 14.63
CA TYR A 144 -12.81 7.11 13.67
C TYR A 144 -13.65 5.84 13.64
N ASP A 145 -13.96 5.37 12.45
CA ASP A 145 -14.72 4.14 12.23
C ASP A 145 -13.89 2.89 12.60
N PHE A 146 -12.57 3.01 12.45
CA PHE A 146 -11.55 2.02 12.78
C PHE A 146 -10.60 2.63 13.82
N LYS A 147 -10.54 2.04 15.01
CA LYS A 147 -9.75 2.58 16.13
C LYS A 147 -8.42 1.89 16.28
N ARG A 148 -8.27 0.74 15.62
CA ARG A 148 -7.06 -0.05 15.54
C ARG A 148 -6.84 -0.45 14.08
N THR A 149 -5.60 -0.73 13.71
CA THR A 149 -5.22 -1.14 12.35
C THR A 149 -5.82 -2.49 11.96
N GLU A 150 -5.87 -3.42 12.90
CA GLU A 150 -6.51 -4.73 12.80
C GLU A 150 -8.00 -4.62 12.49
N ASP A 151 -8.74 -3.65 13.07
CA ASP A 151 -10.15 -3.42 12.74
C ASP A 151 -10.33 -3.08 11.25
N LEU A 152 -9.39 -2.32 10.68
CA LEU A 152 -9.41 -1.94 9.27
C LEU A 152 -8.98 -3.12 8.38
N ILE A 153 -7.98 -3.90 8.79
CA ILE A 153 -7.59 -5.13 8.07
C ILE A 153 -8.77 -6.10 8.00
N ASP A 154 -9.45 -6.34 9.11
CA ASP A 154 -10.65 -7.19 9.17
C ASP A 154 -11.77 -6.63 8.28
N GLY A 155 -12.01 -5.31 8.34
CA GLY A 155 -12.98 -4.64 7.48
C GLY A 155 -12.67 -4.83 6.00
N ILE A 156 -11.41 -4.64 5.58
CA ILE A 156 -10.96 -4.89 4.21
C ILE A 156 -11.25 -6.34 3.82
N ARG A 157 -10.90 -7.31 4.67
CA ARG A 157 -11.12 -8.73 4.36
C ARG A 157 -12.59 -9.09 4.23
N SER A 158 -13.45 -8.50 5.05
CA SER A 158 -14.88 -8.82 5.08
C SER A 158 -15.64 -8.52 3.78
N VAL A 159 -15.09 -7.68 2.90
CA VAL A 159 -15.72 -7.33 1.60
C VAL A 159 -15.21 -8.16 0.43
N PHE A 160 -14.37 -9.17 0.67
CA PHE A 160 -13.89 -10.11 -0.35
C PHE A 160 -14.32 -11.55 -0.01
N GLU A 161 -15.12 -12.15 -0.88
CA GLU A 161 -15.57 -13.55 -0.76
C GLU A 161 -14.65 -14.56 -1.48
N GLY A 162 -13.56 -14.09 -2.09
CA GLY A 162 -12.66 -14.89 -2.93
C GLY A 162 -11.23 -14.32 -2.95
N PRO A 163 -10.58 -14.17 -4.13
CA PRO A 163 -9.29 -13.51 -4.21
C PRO A 163 -9.34 -12.13 -3.54
N ARG A 164 -8.54 -11.98 -2.47
CA ARG A 164 -8.40 -10.74 -1.69
C ARG A 164 -7.12 -10.00 -2.05
N PRO A 165 -6.98 -8.69 -1.78
CA PRO A 165 -5.71 -8.00 -1.89
C PRO A 165 -4.65 -8.53 -0.92
N CYS A 166 -3.40 -8.26 -1.23
CA CYS A 166 -2.26 -8.32 -0.32
C CYS A 166 -2.30 -7.09 0.61
N ILE A 167 -2.20 -7.32 1.92
CA ILE A 167 -2.32 -6.29 2.94
C ILE A 167 -1.01 -6.18 3.70
N GLY A 168 -0.30 -5.07 3.56
CA GLY A 168 0.80 -4.69 4.42
C GLY A 168 0.30 -4.03 5.70
N ALA A 169 1.06 -4.18 6.78
CA ALA A 169 0.91 -3.41 8.01
C ALA A 169 2.24 -2.75 8.40
N VAL A 170 2.20 -1.84 9.37
CA VAL A 170 3.42 -1.17 9.89
C VAL A 170 3.70 -1.54 11.34
N THR A 171 4.95 -1.41 11.76
CA THR A 171 5.36 -1.57 13.16
C THR A 171 6.45 -0.57 13.52
N ASN A 172 6.44 -0.07 14.75
CA ASN A 172 7.42 0.91 15.21
C ASN A 172 8.47 0.27 16.13
N GLN A 173 9.61 -0.11 15.56
CA GLN A 173 10.73 -0.66 16.31
C GLN A 173 11.33 0.28 17.38
N TYR A 174 11.00 1.57 17.31
CA TYR A 174 11.41 2.58 18.31
C TYR A 174 10.38 2.77 19.43
N ALA A 175 9.34 1.95 19.51
CA ALA A 175 8.34 2.06 20.56
C ALA A 175 8.98 1.84 21.94
N LEU A 176 8.76 2.79 22.87
CA LEU A 176 9.28 2.72 24.24
C LEU A 176 8.90 1.42 24.96
N ASN A 177 7.69 0.92 24.71
CA ASN A 177 7.25 -0.39 25.19
C ASN A 177 7.24 -1.36 24.01
N ARG A 178 8.37 -2.06 23.85
CA ARG A 178 8.61 -2.99 22.73
C ARG A 178 7.66 -4.19 22.75
N GLU A 179 7.44 -4.83 23.89
CA GLU A 179 6.52 -5.98 24.02
C GLU A 179 5.11 -5.62 23.57
N LYS A 180 4.63 -4.42 23.93
CA LYS A 180 3.32 -3.93 23.51
C LYS A 180 3.25 -3.70 22.01
N GLU A 181 4.31 -3.18 21.40
CA GLU A 181 4.35 -2.96 19.95
C GLU A 181 4.46 -4.27 19.17
N ILE A 182 5.23 -5.25 19.66
CA ILE A 182 5.26 -6.61 19.11
C ILE A 182 3.86 -7.24 19.19
N THR A 183 3.20 -7.14 20.35
CA THR A 183 1.82 -7.65 20.52
C THR A 183 0.85 -7.01 19.51
N ARG A 184 1.00 -5.72 19.24
CA ARG A 184 0.20 -5.02 18.22
C ARG A 184 0.54 -5.48 16.80
N ALA A 185 1.82 -5.70 16.49
CA ALA A 185 2.24 -6.22 15.20
C ALA A 185 1.65 -7.62 14.96
N LEU A 186 1.74 -8.50 15.96
CA LEU A 186 1.12 -9.83 15.92
C LEU A 186 -0.40 -9.76 15.72
N SER A 187 -1.09 -8.84 16.42
CA SER A 187 -2.54 -8.64 16.22
C SER A 187 -2.90 -8.25 14.78
N LYS A 188 -2.03 -7.51 14.08
CA LYS A 188 -2.23 -7.15 12.65
C LYS A 188 -2.02 -8.35 11.73
N VAL A 189 -1.06 -9.22 12.07
CA VAL A 189 -0.81 -10.48 11.35
C VAL A 189 -1.99 -11.44 11.56
N ASP A 190 -2.51 -11.56 12.79
CA ASP A 190 -3.67 -12.40 13.11
C ASP A 190 -4.94 -11.91 12.38
N ALA A 191 -5.14 -10.60 12.28
CA ALA A 191 -6.19 -9.99 11.45
C ALA A 191 -6.00 -10.26 9.94
N GLY A 192 -4.79 -10.66 9.54
CA GLY A 192 -4.50 -11.15 8.20
C GLY A 192 -3.70 -10.20 7.32
N ALA A 193 -2.81 -9.38 7.92
CA ALA A 193 -1.73 -8.76 7.17
C ALA A 193 -0.78 -9.82 6.59
N ASP A 194 -0.38 -9.64 5.34
CA ASP A 194 0.51 -10.54 4.59
C ASP A 194 1.99 -10.16 4.74
N TYR A 195 2.30 -8.92 5.13
CA TYR A 195 3.65 -8.46 5.44
C TYR A 195 3.65 -7.27 6.41
N VAL A 196 4.78 -7.02 7.06
CA VAL A 196 4.97 -5.91 8.00
C VAL A 196 6.15 -5.05 7.56
N VAL A 197 6.00 -3.72 7.65
CA VAL A 197 7.02 -2.73 7.32
C VAL A 197 7.43 -2.00 8.60
N THR A 198 8.73 -1.88 8.84
CA THR A 198 9.28 -1.11 9.96
C THR A 198 9.38 0.38 9.62
N ASN A 199 9.59 1.22 10.62
CA ASN A 199 10.01 2.60 10.37
C ASN A 199 11.43 2.61 9.77
N SER A 200 11.86 3.74 9.20
CA SER A 200 13.25 3.89 8.78
C SER A 200 14.20 3.69 9.96
N ALA A 201 15.21 2.84 9.78
CA ALA A 201 16.27 2.61 10.75
C ALA A 201 17.63 2.96 10.17
N PHE A 202 18.50 3.51 11.02
CA PHE A 202 19.89 3.83 10.66
C PHE A 202 20.88 2.89 11.35
N ASP A 203 20.49 2.29 12.48
CA ASP A 203 21.24 1.21 13.14
C ASP A 203 20.55 -0.13 12.92
N ASP A 204 21.34 -1.14 12.56
CA ASP A 204 20.89 -2.49 12.22
C ASP A 204 20.20 -3.21 13.38
N TYR A 205 20.68 -2.98 14.61
CA TYR A 205 20.08 -3.53 15.84
C TYR A 205 18.58 -3.24 15.96
N TYR A 206 18.11 -2.06 15.53
CA TYR A 206 16.68 -1.74 15.60
C TYR A 206 15.83 -2.57 14.63
N VAL A 207 16.42 -3.30 13.69
CA VAL A 207 15.70 -4.14 12.72
C VAL A 207 16.00 -5.62 12.94
N LEU A 208 17.27 -5.98 13.13
CA LEU A 208 17.71 -7.38 13.25
C LEU A 208 17.27 -8.02 14.56
N ASP A 209 17.30 -7.26 15.65
CA ASP A 209 16.92 -7.78 16.96
C ASP A 209 15.42 -7.65 17.21
N TYR A 210 14.71 -6.80 16.45
CA TYR A 210 13.31 -6.39 16.67
C TYR A 210 12.30 -7.53 16.47
#